data_AF-A0A9R1CL86-F1
#
_entry.id   AF-A0A9R1CL86-F1
#
_cell.length_a   1.000
_cell.length_b   1.000
_cell.length_c   1.000
_cell.angle_alpha   90.00
_cell.angle_beta   90.00
_cell.angle_gamma   90.00
#
_symmetry.space_group_name_H-M   'P 1'
#
loop_
_entity.id
_entity.type
_entity.pdbx_description
1 polymer ?
#
loop_
_entity_poly.entity_id
_entity_poly.type
_entity_poly.pdbx_seq_one_letter_code
_entity_poly.pdbx_strand_id
1 'polypeptide(L)'
;MEYSEIFDFAYDLAEKVCHNSTLELANLDLQASKLILEASAKRWVSTSDLNEKKNSVDLVTETDELVEQMIKSAVAEKYPHHKFIGEESFAAGDRSPLTDEFTWIVDPIDLIDIGGSDRGLSTFKHKTSSFAKLAGDPSKGVDGGVMAHALRTTGSTACNAVAVAAGQLDIYWMLSLGRLPIILNETGGFFAGGKDALDAPVGQVMMGRRYIFVRAVPATESESPSQIQHRLARELYDVVDEWTNEDMMD
;
A
#
# COMPACT_ATOMS: atom_id res chain seq x y z
N MET A 1 5.79 -8.61 -23.03
CA MET A 1 6.45 -9.18 -21.85
C MET A 1 5.33 -9.66 -20.95
N GLU A 2 5.15 -10.97 -20.86
CA GLU A 2 4.15 -11.51 -19.93
C GLU A 2 4.63 -11.32 -18.49
N TYR A 3 3.72 -11.24 -17.51
CA TYR A 3 4.09 -11.09 -16.10
C TYR A 3 5.07 -12.18 -15.65
N SER A 4 4.91 -13.41 -16.14
CA SER A 4 5.83 -14.53 -15.93
C SER A 4 7.28 -14.21 -16.30
N GLU A 5 7.51 -13.53 -17.43
CA GLU A 5 8.86 -13.19 -17.91
C GLU A 5 9.54 -12.13 -17.02
N ILE A 6 8.76 -11.20 -16.44
CA ILE A 6 9.27 -10.19 -15.49
C ILE A 6 9.65 -10.85 -14.17
N PHE A 7 8.80 -11.77 -13.67
CA PHE A 7 9.05 -12.50 -12.43
C PHE A 7 10.24 -13.46 -12.56
N ASP A 8 10.32 -14.20 -13.66
CA ASP A 8 11.45 -15.09 -13.93
C ASP A 8 12.75 -14.29 -13.99
N PHE A 9 12.76 -13.13 -14.66
CA PHE A 9 13.92 -12.24 -14.68
C PHE A 9 14.31 -11.72 -13.29
N ALA A 10 13.33 -11.32 -12.46
CA ALA A 10 13.59 -10.85 -11.10
C ALA A 10 14.16 -11.96 -10.20
N TYR A 11 13.64 -13.18 -10.33
CA TYR A 11 14.14 -14.36 -9.62
C TYR A 11 15.57 -14.72 -10.06
N ASP A 12 15.82 -14.75 -11.36
CA ASP A 12 17.13 -15.06 -11.95
C ASP A 12 18.19 -14.01 -11.58
N LEU A 13 17.77 -12.75 -11.42
CA LEU A 13 18.60 -11.66 -10.90
C LEU A 13 18.86 -11.82 -9.39
N ALA A 14 17.83 -12.18 -8.61
CA ALA A 14 17.97 -12.42 -7.17
C ALA A 14 18.93 -13.59 -6.88
N GLU A 15 18.88 -14.66 -7.68
CA GLU A 15 19.79 -15.81 -7.58
C GLU A 15 21.25 -15.46 -7.83
N LYS A 16 21.50 -14.52 -8.76
CA LYS A 16 22.85 -14.11 -9.13
C LYS A 16 23.47 -13.09 -8.17
N VAL A 17 22.66 -12.36 -7.41
CA VAL A 17 23.10 -11.17 -6.67
C VAL A 17 22.95 -11.32 -5.15
N CYS A 18 22.06 -12.19 -4.66
CA CYS A 18 21.65 -12.16 -3.26
C CYS A 18 22.17 -13.32 -2.40
N HIS A 19 22.26 -13.11 -1.08
CA HIS A 19 22.61 -14.15 -0.12
C HIS A 19 21.47 -15.19 0.02
N ASN A 20 21.77 -16.39 0.54
CA ASN A 20 20.80 -17.49 0.67
C ASN A 20 19.44 -17.08 1.26
N SER A 21 19.42 -16.19 2.24
CA SER A 21 18.18 -15.70 2.87
C SER A 21 17.28 -14.90 1.93
N THR A 22 17.83 -14.15 0.98
CA THR A 22 17.06 -13.39 -0.01
C THR A 22 16.48 -14.29 -1.10
N LEU A 23 17.24 -15.31 -1.49
CA LEU A 23 16.79 -16.34 -2.43
C LEU A 23 15.58 -17.11 -1.92
N GLU A 24 15.54 -17.36 -0.63
CA GLU A 24 14.43 -18.05 0.02
C GLU A 24 13.17 -17.18 0.05
N LEU A 25 13.32 -15.87 0.26
CA LEU A 25 12.21 -14.92 0.17
C LEU A 25 11.67 -14.80 -1.26
N ALA A 26 12.55 -14.75 -2.25
CA ALA A 26 12.15 -14.76 -3.66
C ALA A 26 11.40 -16.05 -4.03
N ASN A 27 11.80 -17.20 -3.47
CA ASN A 27 11.08 -18.46 -3.64
C ASN A 27 9.69 -18.44 -3.02
N LEU A 28 9.56 -17.88 -1.81
CA LEU A 28 8.27 -17.75 -1.13
C LEU A 28 7.32 -16.83 -1.91
N ASP A 29 7.84 -15.72 -2.41
CA ASP A 29 7.10 -14.78 -3.27
C ASP A 29 6.66 -15.43 -4.60
N LEU A 30 7.53 -16.24 -5.21
CA LEU A 30 7.19 -17.00 -6.41
C LEU A 30 6.06 -18.02 -6.16
N GLN A 31 6.07 -18.68 -5.00
CA GLN A 31 5.00 -19.61 -4.63
C GLN A 31 3.68 -18.87 -4.39
N ALA A 32 3.70 -17.73 -3.68
CA ALA A 32 2.53 -16.87 -3.51
C ALA A 32 1.97 -16.41 -4.86
N SER A 33 2.84 -15.92 -5.75
CA SER A 33 2.48 -15.44 -7.08
C SER A 33 1.79 -16.51 -7.93
N LYS A 34 2.26 -17.76 -7.87
CA LYS A 34 1.62 -18.89 -8.58
C LYS A 34 0.21 -19.16 -8.07
N LEU A 35 0.01 -19.16 -6.75
CA LEU A 35 -1.31 -19.34 -6.14
C LEU A 35 -2.28 -18.23 -6.59
N ILE A 36 -1.81 -16.97 -6.59
CA ILE A 36 -2.60 -15.81 -7.03
C ILE A 36 -2.99 -15.94 -8.51
N LEU A 37 -2.04 -16.34 -9.38
CA LEU A 37 -2.31 -16.52 -10.81
C LEU A 37 -3.31 -17.64 -11.07
N GLU A 38 -3.20 -18.78 -10.38
CA GLU A 38 -4.15 -19.89 -10.49
C GLU A 38 -5.55 -19.49 -10.01
N ALA A 39 -5.64 -18.76 -8.89
CA ALA A 39 -6.90 -18.25 -8.38
C ALA A 39 -7.55 -17.24 -9.35
N SER A 40 -6.74 -16.33 -9.89
CA SER A 40 -7.17 -15.37 -10.92
C SER A 40 -7.70 -16.09 -12.16
N ALA A 41 -7.02 -17.12 -12.67
CA ALA A 41 -7.48 -17.91 -13.80
C ALA A 41 -8.84 -18.58 -13.55
N LYS A 42 -9.05 -19.15 -12.35
CA LYS A 42 -10.33 -19.77 -11.96
C LYS A 42 -11.47 -18.76 -11.92
N ARG A 43 -11.22 -17.51 -11.53
CA ARG A 43 -12.22 -16.43 -11.52
C ARG A 43 -12.80 -16.15 -12.91
N TRP A 44 -11.96 -16.13 -13.96
CA TRP A 44 -12.40 -15.87 -15.33
C TRP A 44 -13.25 -17.00 -15.92
N VAL A 45 -12.98 -18.24 -15.50
CA VAL A 45 -13.75 -19.42 -15.91
C VAL A 45 -15.08 -19.54 -15.15
N SER A 46 -15.11 -19.19 -13.87
CA SER A 46 -16.33 -19.23 -13.05
C SER A 46 -17.39 -18.21 -13.51
N THR A 47 -16.99 -17.06 -14.08
CA THR A 47 -17.94 -16.05 -14.58
C THR A 47 -18.79 -16.49 -15.78
N SER A 48 -18.45 -17.58 -16.47
CA SER A 48 -19.28 -18.13 -17.56
C SER A 48 -20.46 -19.00 -17.09
N ASP A 49 -20.47 -19.47 -15.85
CA ASP A 49 -21.55 -20.27 -15.27
C ASP A 49 -22.33 -19.45 -14.24
N LEU A 50 -23.36 -18.72 -14.72
CA LEU A 50 -24.15 -17.74 -13.96
C LEU A 50 -25.01 -18.29 -12.80
N ASN A 51 -24.89 -19.56 -12.41
CA ASN A 51 -25.85 -20.22 -11.52
C ASN A 51 -25.40 -20.42 -10.06
N GLU A 52 -24.12 -20.24 -9.72
CA GLU A 52 -23.66 -20.22 -8.31
C GLU A 52 -22.68 -19.07 -8.11
N LYS A 53 -23.20 -17.85 -7.94
CA LYS A 53 -22.36 -16.64 -7.82
C LYS A 53 -21.77 -16.53 -6.41
N LYS A 54 -20.63 -17.17 -6.15
CA LYS A 54 -19.62 -16.53 -5.28
C LYS A 54 -19.24 -15.23 -5.97
N ASN A 55 -19.40 -14.10 -5.28
CA ASN A 55 -19.08 -12.81 -5.89
C ASN A 55 -17.54 -12.71 -6.03
N SER A 56 -17.07 -11.81 -6.89
CA SER A 56 -15.63 -11.64 -7.12
C SER A 56 -14.83 -11.17 -5.90
N VAL A 57 -15.50 -10.63 -4.89
CA VAL A 57 -14.89 -10.20 -3.62
C VAL A 57 -14.61 -11.42 -2.75
N ASP A 58 -15.56 -12.36 -2.65
CA ASP A 58 -15.41 -13.61 -1.87
C ASP A 58 -14.22 -14.45 -2.35
N LEU A 59 -13.96 -14.48 -3.66
CA LEU A 59 -12.82 -15.20 -4.25
C LEU A 59 -11.47 -14.52 -3.98
N VAL A 60 -11.45 -13.20 -3.84
CA VAL A 60 -10.24 -12.45 -3.49
C VAL A 60 -9.89 -12.78 -2.05
N THR A 61 -10.83 -12.61 -1.12
CA THR A 61 -10.63 -12.93 0.31
C THR A 61 -10.17 -14.38 0.56
N GLU A 62 -10.75 -15.37 -0.13
CA GLU A 62 -10.28 -16.76 0.00
C GLU A 62 -8.82 -16.93 -0.46
N THR A 63 -8.40 -16.19 -1.49
CA THR A 63 -7.01 -16.23 -1.99
C THR A 63 -6.06 -15.51 -1.04
N ASP A 64 -6.44 -14.34 -0.54
CA ASP A 64 -5.70 -13.57 0.46
C ASP A 64 -5.41 -14.42 1.72
N GLU A 65 -6.45 -15.06 2.28
CA GLU A 65 -6.30 -15.95 3.43
C GLU A 65 -5.37 -17.13 3.13
N LEU A 66 -5.50 -17.77 1.97
CA LEU A 66 -4.65 -18.91 1.58
C LEU A 66 -3.18 -18.52 1.44
N VAL A 67 -2.90 -17.38 0.79
CA VAL A 67 -1.53 -16.87 0.62
C VAL A 67 -0.93 -16.49 1.97
N GLU A 68 -1.69 -15.81 2.83
CA GLU A 68 -1.22 -15.45 4.16
C GLU A 68 -0.88 -16.70 5.00
N GLN A 69 -1.76 -17.72 5.02
CA GLN A 69 -1.50 -18.95 5.76
C GLN A 69 -0.27 -19.70 5.24
N MET A 70 -0.07 -19.70 3.92
CA MET A 70 1.12 -20.30 3.30
C MET A 70 2.40 -19.59 3.78
N ILE A 71 2.44 -18.25 3.71
CA ILE A 71 3.58 -17.45 4.16
C ILE A 71 3.80 -17.63 5.66
N LYS A 72 2.74 -17.56 6.47
CA LYS A 72 2.78 -17.74 7.93
C LYS A 72 3.35 -19.11 8.31
N SER A 73 2.95 -20.17 7.61
CA SER A 73 3.42 -21.54 7.86
C SER A 73 4.91 -21.68 7.51
N ALA A 74 5.33 -21.18 6.35
CA ALA A 74 6.73 -21.20 5.93
C ALA A 74 7.64 -20.41 6.90
N VAL A 75 7.16 -19.26 7.36
CA VAL A 75 7.84 -18.44 8.38
C VAL A 75 7.94 -19.19 9.70
N ALA A 76 6.85 -19.81 10.18
CA ALA A 76 6.84 -20.50 11.46
C ALA A 76 7.73 -21.75 11.47
N GLU A 77 7.79 -22.49 10.36
CA GLU A 77 8.67 -23.66 10.20
C GLU A 77 10.15 -23.24 10.28
N LYS A 78 10.51 -22.16 9.59
CA LYS A 78 11.91 -21.73 9.46
C LYS A 78 12.41 -20.86 10.60
N TYR A 79 11.54 -19.97 11.06
CA TYR A 79 11.83 -18.96 12.06
C TYR A 79 10.83 -19.07 13.23
N PRO A 80 10.89 -20.17 14.01
CA PRO A 80 9.90 -20.49 15.04
C PRO A 80 9.80 -19.46 16.17
N HIS A 81 10.80 -18.58 16.30
CA HIS A 81 10.84 -17.50 17.30
C HIS A 81 10.39 -16.14 16.74
N HIS A 82 10.21 -15.99 15.43
CA HIS A 82 9.76 -14.72 14.85
C HIS A 82 8.24 -14.57 15.04
N LYS A 83 7.79 -13.33 15.18
CA LYS A 83 6.36 -12.98 15.21
C LYS A 83 5.84 -12.77 13.79
N PHE A 84 4.52 -12.75 13.66
CA PHE A 84 3.83 -12.57 12.39
C PHE A 84 2.62 -11.67 12.57
N ILE A 85 2.47 -10.67 11.70
CA ILE A 85 1.33 -9.76 11.59
C ILE A 85 0.88 -9.77 10.13
N GLY A 86 -0.19 -10.52 9.87
CA GLY A 86 -0.86 -10.61 8.58
C GLY A 86 -2.01 -9.63 8.45
N GLU A 87 -2.29 -9.14 7.25
CA GLU A 87 -3.46 -8.30 6.98
C GLU A 87 -4.77 -9.01 7.30
N GLU A 88 -4.93 -10.24 6.83
CA GLU A 88 -6.17 -11.00 6.96
C GLU A 88 -6.35 -11.50 8.39
N SER A 89 -5.28 -11.98 9.04
CA SER A 89 -5.30 -12.26 10.48
C SER A 89 -5.72 -11.03 11.27
N PHE A 90 -5.21 -9.84 10.90
CA PHE A 90 -5.62 -8.60 11.53
C PHE A 90 -7.09 -8.25 11.20
N ALA A 91 -7.54 -8.37 9.96
CA ALA A 91 -8.96 -8.15 9.63
C ALA A 91 -9.89 -9.08 10.44
N ALA A 92 -9.49 -10.34 10.66
CA ALA A 92 -10.20 -11.35 11.43
C ALA A 92 -10.16 -11.17 12.97
N GLY A 93 -9.43 -10.16 13.47
CA GLY A 93 -9.44 -9.78 14.89
C GLY A 93 -8.16 -10.10 15.66
N ASP A 94 -7.12 -10.64 15.01
CA ASP A 94 -5.79 -10.72 15.63
C ASP A 94 -5.23 -9.31 15.81
N ARG A 95 -5.09 -8.88 17.07
CA ARG A 95 -4.58 -7.55 17.44
C ARG A 95 -3.23 -7.67 18.14
N SER A 96 -2.43 -8.66 17.76
CA SER A 96 -1.08 -8.84 18.28
C SER A 96 -0.27 -7.54 18.16
N PRO A 97 0.27 -7.00 19.26
CA PRO A 97 1.01 -5.74 19.21
C PRO A 97 2.33 -5.92 18.49
N LEU A 98 2.77 -4.89 17.79
CA LEU A 98 4.15 -4.80 17.32
C LEU A 98 5.07 -4.63 18.54
N THR A 99 6.13 -5.44 18.62
CA THR A 99 7.12 -5.43 19.71
C THR A 99 8.53 -5.31 19.14
N ASP A 100 9.54 -5.26 20.01
CA ASP A 100 10.95 -5.27 19.59
C ASP A 100 11.42 -6.64 19.06
N GLU A 101 10.59 -7.69 19.18
CA GLU A 101 10.87 -9.00 18.58
C GLU A 101 10.76 -8.93 17.05
N PHE A 102 11.61 -9.68 16.34
CA PHE A 102 11.55 -9.74 14.88
C PHE A 102 10.15 -10.18 14.45
N THR A 103 9.50 -9.35 13.65
CA THR A 103 8.09 -9.53 13.26
C THR A 103 7.97 -9.44 11.74
N TRP A 104 7.41 -10.49 11.13
CA TRP A 104 7.03 -10.49 9.73
C TRP A 104 5.71 -9.75 9.56
N ILE A 105 5.72 -8.68 8.79
CA ILE A 105 4.56 -7.83 8.52
C ILE A 105 4.19 -8.12 7.06
N VAL A 106 3.20 -8.98 6.83
CA VAL A 106 2.78 -9.46 5.49
C VAL A 106 1.39 -8.96 5.10
N ASP A 107 1.31 -8.40 3.90
CA ASP A 107 0.08 -8.20 3.12
C ASP A 107 0.15 -9.21 1.97
N PRO A 108 -0.76 -10.20 1.90
CA PRO A 108 -0.68 -11.29 0.93
C PRO A 108 -0.94 -10.81 -0.51
N ILE A 109 -1.85 -9.85 -0.71
CA ILE A 109 -2.18 -9.26 -2.00
C ILE A 109 -2.58 -7.78 -1.80
N ASP A 110 -1.64 -6.87 -2.04
CA ASP A 110 -1.91 -5.43 -1.94
C ASP A 110 -2.77 -4.95 -3.12
N LEU A 111 -4.09 -4.89 -2.89
CA LEU A 111 -5.05 -4.29 -3.78
C LEU A 111 -5.78 -3.17 -3.07
N ILE A 112 -5.50 -1.94 -3.48
CA ILE A 112 -6.31 -0.79 -3.11
C ILE A 112 -7.28 -0.51 -4.27
N ASP A 113 -8.56 -0.85 -4.09
CA ASP A 113 -9.59 -0.18 -4.90
C ASP A 113 -9.42 1.33 -4.67
N ILE A 114 -9.56 2.16 -5.68
CA ILE A 114 -9.19 3.59 -5.68
C ILE A 114 -9.98 4.42 -4.64
N GLY A 115 -10.88 3.80 -3.87
CA GLY A 115 -11.47 4.36 -2.66
C GLY A 115 -11.48 3.42 -1.43
N GLY A 116 -10.77 2.30 -1.43
CA GLY A 116 -11.17 1.17 -0.60
C GLY A 116 -12.53 0.61 -1.04
N SER A 117 -12.94 -0.50 -0.42
CA SER A 117 -14.17 -1.22 -0.78
C SER A 117 -15.44 -0.43 -0.42
N ASP A 118 -15.34 0.58 0.43
CA ASP A 118 -16.48 1.38 0.86
C ASP A 118 -16.90 2.43 -0.18
N ARG A 119 -18.15 2.29 -0.62
CA ARG A 119 -18.84 3.16 -1.59
C ARG A 119 -19.96 3.98 -0.93
N GLY A 120 -19.96 4.10 0.39
CA GLY A 120 -20.87 4.96 1.15
C GLY A 120 -20.83 6.41 0.66
N LEU A 121 -21.98 7.08 0.71
CA LEU A 121 -22.13 8.44 0.17
C LEU A 121 -21.18 9.44 0.85
N SER A 122 -20.97 9.31 2.15
CA SER A 122 -20.05 10.16 2.93
C SER A 122 -18.62 10.00 2.41
N THR A 123 -18.13 8.77 2.40
CA THR A 123 -16.80 8.38 1.92
C THR A 123 -16.56 8.79 0.47
N PHE A 124 -17.56 8.63 -0.39
CA PHE A 124 -17.50 9.04 -1.79
C PHE A 124 -17.38 10.57 -1.94
N LYS A 125 -18.09 11.35 -1.11
CA LYS A 125 -17.98 12.82 -1.11
C LYS A 125 -16.59 13.30 -0.70
N HIS A 126 -16.02 12.77 0.39
CA HIS A 126 -14.67 13.15 0.83
C HIS A 126 -13.61 12.88 -0.26
N LYS A 127 -13.67 11.70 -0.90
CA LYS A 127 -12.77 11.34 -2.01
C LYS A 127 -12.94 12.27 -3.20
N THR A 128 -14.17 12.43 -3.68
CA THR A 128 -14.44 13.25 -4.87
C THR A 128 -14.13 14.72 -4.64
N SER A 129 -14.40 15.25 -3.44
CA SER A 129 -13.99 16.59 -2.99
C SER A 129 -12.47 16.77 -3.09
N SER A 130 -11.70 15.83 -2.53
CA SER A 130 -10.24 15.87 -2.55
C SER A 130 -9.69 15.86 -3.97
N PHE A 131 -10.19 14.96 -4.84
CA PHE A 131 -9.78 14.92 -6.24
C PHE A 131 -10.18 16.18 -7.01
N ALA A 132 -11.36 16.75 -6.73
CA ALA A 132 -11.83 17.98 -7.35
C ALA A 132 -10.94 19.18 -6.98
N LYS A 133 -10.54 19.30 -5.70
CA LYS A 133 -9.59 20.33 -5.25
C LYS A 133 -8.20 20.13 -5.86
N LEU A 134 -7.69 18.90 -5.89
CA LEU A 134 -6.40 18.59 -6.49
C LEU A 134 -6.33 18.94 -7.98
N ALA A 135 -7.36 18.61 -8.75
CA ALA A 135 -7.42 18.94 -10.19
C ALA A 135 -7.94 20.36 -10.47
N GLY A 136 -8.41 21.06 -9.44
CA GLY A 136 -9.19 22.28 -9.55
C GLY A 136 -8.35 23.51 -9.82
N ASP A 137 -8.82 24.37 -10.72
CA ASP A 137 -8.23 25.67 -11.01
C ASP A 137 -8.89 26.77 -10.15
N PRO A 138 -8.18 27.35 -9.18
CA PRO A 138 -8.75 28.40 -8.34
C PRO A 138 -9.11 29.65 -9.16
N SER A 139 -8.39 29.92 -10.26
CA SER A 139 -8.70 31.05 -11.14
C SER A 139 -10.00 30.88 -11.92
N LYS A 140 -10.50 29.63 -12.02
CA LYS A 140 -11.79 29.29 -12.64
C LYS A 140 -12.88 29.02 -11.61
N GLY A 141 -12.66 29.38 -10.35
CA GLY A 141 -13.66 29.31 -9.29
C GLY A 141 -13.75 27.98 -8.57
N VAL A 142 -12.73 27.11 -8.65
CA VAL A 142 -12.65 25.93 -7.78
C VAL A 142 -12.04 26.33 -6.44
N ASP A 143 -12.89 26.47 -5.42
CA ASP A 143 -12.44 26.80 -4.07
C ASP A 143 -11.50 25.71 -3.51
N GLY A 144 -10.37 26.14 -2.94
CA GLY A 144 -9.29 25.22 -2.52
C GLY A 144 -8.58 24.48 -3.66
N GLY A 145 -8.79 24.87 -4.92
CA GLY A 145 -8.14 24.27 -6.09
C GLY A 145 -6.63 24.50 -6.11
N VAL A 146 -5.84 23.45 -6.38
CA VAL A 146 -4.36 23.55 -6.40
C VAL A 146 -3.68 23.17 -7.72
N MET A 147 -4.43 22.69 -8.72
CA MET A 147 -3.90 22.36 -10.05
C MET A 147 -2.70 21.40 -10.04
N ALA A 148 -2.83 20.26 -9.37
CA ALA A 148 -1.88 19.17 -9.49
C ALA A 148 -1.67 18.82 -10.98
N HIS A 149 -0.42 18.71 -11.43
CA HIS A 149 -0.10 18.47 -12.85
C HIS A 149 -0.72 17.17 -13.39
N ALA A 150 -0.83 16.16 -12.53
CA ALA A 150 -1.35 14.86 -12.88
C ALA A 150 -1.85 14.14 -11.63
N LEU A 151 -2.96 13.41 -11.78
CA LEU A 151 -3.43 12.43 -10.81
C LEU A 151 -3.27 11.03 -11.43
N ARG A 152 -2.76 10.09 -10.65
CA ARG A 152 -2.47 8.71 -11.07
C ARG A 152 -2.83 7.76 -9.93
N THR A 153 -3.16 6.53 -10.30
CA THR A 153 -3.33 5.43 -9.36
C THR A 153 -3.14 4.12 -10.10
N THR A 154 -2.42 3.20 -9.49
CA THR A 154 -2.21 1.83 -9.98
C THR A 154 -3.17 0.82 -9.36
N GLY A 155 -3.94 1.23 -8.34
CA GLY A 155 -4.72 0.30 -7.52
C GLY A 155 -3.89 -0.57 -6.58
N SER A 156 -2.61 -0.25 -6.34
CA SER A 156 -1.75 -0.90 -5.35
C SER A 156 -0.93 0.15 -4.59
N THR A 157 -0.94 0.07 -3.25
CA THR A 157 -0.15 0.92 -2.37
C THR A 157 1.34 0.71 -2.63
N ALA A 158 1.77 -0.55 -2.71
CA ALA A 158 3.12 -0.97 -3.03
C ALA A 158 3.61 -0.39 -4.35
N CYS A 159 2.82 -0.54 -5.42
CA CYS A 159 3.17 0.00 -6.72
C CYS A 159 3.28 1.54 -6.69
N ASN A 160 2.35 2.23 -6.02
CA ASN A 160 2.41 3.70 -5.92
C ASN A 160 3.59 4.17 -5.07
N ALA A 161 3.89 3.50 -3.95
CA ALA A 161 5.03 3.83 -3.10
C ALA A 161 6.36 3.63 -3.83
N VAL A 162 6.50 2.54 -4.60
CA VAL A 162 7.67 2.31 -5.45
C VAL A 162 7.78 3.38 -6.54
N ALA A 163 6.66 3.79 -7.15
CA ALA A 163 6.66 4.89 -8.11
C ALA A 163 7.10 6.22 -7.50
N VAL A 164 6.72 6.50 -6.24
CA VAL A 164 7.24 7.66 -5.49
C VAL A 164 8.74 7.51 -5.21
N ALA A 165 9.17 6.36 -4.70
CA ALA A 165 10.57 6.09 -4.40
C ALA A 165 11.49 6.19 -5.63
N ALA A 166 10.98 5.78 -6.80
CA ALA A 166 11.66 5.90 -8.09
C ALA A 166 11.58 7.31 -8.71
N GLY A 167 10.85 8.24 -8.10
CA GLY A 167 10.67 9.61 -8.58
C GLY A 167 9.72 9.75 -9.78
N GLN A 168 8.90 8.73 -10.06
CA GLN A 168 7.85 8.77 -11.09
C GLN A 168 6.59 9.50 -10.60
N LEU A 169 6.34 9.48 -9.30
CA LEU A 169 5.31 10.27 -8.62
C LEU A 169 5.96 11.18 -7.57
N ASP A 170 5.39 12.37 -7.38
CA ASP A 170 5.90 13.30 -6.36
C ASP A 170 5.41 12.92 -4.95
N ILE A 171 4.11 12.63 -4.82
CA ILE A 171 3.45 12.31 -3.55
C ILE A 171 2.42 11.21 -3.76
N TYR A 172 2.34 10.27 -2.82
CA TYR A 172 1.24 9.32 -2.67
C TYR A 172 0.65 9.44 -1.27
N TRP A 173 -0.67 9.50 -1.20
CA TRP A 173 -1.45 9.59 0.03
C TRP A 173 -2.61 8.63 -0.13
N MET A 174 -2.76 7.67 0.78
CA MET A 174 -3.99 6.86 0.88
C MET A 174 -3.96 5.90 2.07
N LEU A 175 -5.12 5.26 2.28
CA LEU A 175 -5.31 4.27 3.33
C LEU A 175 -4.67 2.94 2.95
N SER A 176 -3.68 2.45 3.69
CA SER A 176 -3.09 1.13 3.46
C SER A 176 -2.51 0.59 4.77
N LEU A 177 -1.82 -0.55 4.75
CA LEU A 177 -0.94 -1.00 5.83
C LEU A 177 0.50 -0.56 5.50
N GLY A 178 1.14 0.13 6.44
CA GLY A 178 2.38 0.88 6.25
C GLY A 178 3.64 0.02 6.16
N ARG A 179 3.70 -0.92 5.20
CA ARG A 179 4.76 -1.95 5.12
C ARG A 179 5.97 -1.55 4.26
N LEU A 180 5.97 -0.35 3.70
CA LEU A 180 6.94 0.11 2.68
C LEU A 180 7.86 1.29 3.05
N PRO A 181 7.94 1.79 4.30
CA PRO A 181 8.73 2.98 4.60
C PRO A 181 10.22 2.76 4.40
N ILE A 182 10.70 1.52 4.46
CA ILE A 182 12.12 1.21 4.23
C ILE A 182 12.55 1.53 2.80
N ILE A 183 11.76 1.14 1.79
CA ILE A 183 12.08 1.40 0.38
C ILE A 183 12.19 2.91 0.16
N LEU A 184 11.25 3.67 0.72
CA LEU A 184 11.24 5.11 0.57
C LEU A 184 12.39 5.78 1.34
N ASN A 185 12.71 5.30 2.55
CA ASN A 185 13.83 5.80 3.34
C ASN A 185 15.17 5.56 2.64
N GLU A 186 15.38 4.37 2.06
CA GLU A 186 16.60 4.04 1.31
C GLU A 186 16.78 4.89 0.04
N THR A 187 15.70 5.38 -0.56
CA THR A 187 15.78 6.31 -1.69
C THR A 187 15.84 7.78 -1.28
N GLY A 188 15.84 8.10 0.02
CA GLY A 188 15.85 9.47 0.54
C GLY A 188 14.49 10.17 0.47
N GLY A 189 13.40 9.42 0.26
CA GLY A 189 12.04 9.92 0.38
C GLY A 189 11.58 10.01 1.84
N PHE A 190 10.38 10.55 2.03
CA PHE A 190 9.79 10.87 3.33
C PHE A 190 8.48 10.12 3.54
N PHE A 191 8.36 9.45 4.68
CA PHE A 191 7.18 8.70 5.08
C PHE A 191 6.65 9.22 6.42
N ALA A 192 5.34 9.38 6.51
CA ALA A 192 4.66 9.73 7.75
C ALA A 192 3.23 9.17 7.81
N GLY A 193 2.61 9.28 8.99
CA GLY A 193 1.21 8.93 9.19
C GLY A 193 0.25 9.98 8.64
N GLY A 194 -1.04 9.86 9.00
CA GLY A 194 -2.10 10.82 8.66
C GLY A 194 -1.87 12.23 9.20
N LYS A 195 -2.82 13.14 8.93
CA LYS A 195 -2.71 14.56 9.29
C LYS A 195 -2.33 14.80 10.74
N ASP A 196 -2.93 14.06 11.66
CA ASP A 196 -2.69 14.17 13.11
C ASP A 196 -1.40 13.48 13.59
N ALA A 197 -0.74 12.74 12.70
CA ALA A 197 0.43 11.90 13.00
C ALA A 197 1.61 12.19 12.05
N LEU A 198 1.61 13.34 11.38
CA LEU A 198 2.65 13.73 10.44
C LEU A 198 4.04 13.86 11.12
N ASP A 199 4.04 14.29 12.38
CA ASP A 199 5.24 14.44 13.21
C ASP A 199 5.49 13.24 14.13
N ALA A 200 4.65 12.20 14.06
CA ALA A 200 4.78 11.04 14.93
C ALA A 200 5.95 10.14 14.48
N PRO A 201 6.65 9.49 15.43
CA PRO A 201 7.70 8.54 15.09
C PRO A 201 7.18 7.43 14.18
N VAL A 202 8.02 7.00 13.22
CA VAL A 202 7.69 5.95 12.25
C VAL A 202 7.08 4.71 12.93
N GLY A 203 7.66 4.24 14.04
CA GLY A 203 7.15 3.07 14.78
C GLY A 203 5.72 3.23 15.32
N GLN A 204 5.27 4.46 15.60
CA GLN A 204 3.90 4.74 16.06
C GLN A 204 2.91 4.82 14.91
N VAL A 205 3.37 5.19 13.71
CA VAL A 205 2.49 5.28 12.53
C VAL A 205 2.42 3.98 11.74
N MET A 206 3.43 3.09 11.83
CA MET A 206 3.53 1.81 11.10
C MET A 206 2.30 0.89 11.22
N MET A 207 1.58 0.97 12.34
CA MET A 207 0.37 0.17 12.59
C MET A 207 -0.92 0.96 12.32
N GLY A 208 -0.78 2.20 11.83
CA GLY A 208 -1.88 3.05 11.42
C GLY A 208 -2.50 2.61 10.11
N ARG A 209 -3.45 3.42 9.63
CA ARG A 209 -4.10 3.19 8.33
C ARG A 209 -3.97 4.38 7.39
N ARG A 210 -3.38 5.49 7.81
CA ARG A 210 -3.24 6.72 7.03
C ARG A 210 -1.76 6.99 6.83
N TYR A 211 -1.35 7.12 5.57
CA TYR A 211 0.05 7.31 5.22
C TYR A 211 0.21 8.34 4.13
N ILE A 212 1.37 9.00 4.16
CA ILE A 212 1.86 9.86 3.08
C ILE A 212 3.30 9.47 2.75
N PHE A 213 3.59 9.45 1.45
CA PHE A 213 4.88 9.15 0.86
C PHE A 213 5.25 10.33 -0.03
N VAL A 214 6.38 10.96 0.22
CA VAL A 214 6.92 12.05 -0.61
C VAL A 214 8.28 11.61 -1.15
N ARG A 215 8.52 11.81 -2.45
CA ARG A 215 9.78 11.40 -3.07
C ARG A 215 10.98 12.16 -2.50
N ALA A 216 12.18 11.69 -2.84
CA ALA A 216 13.40 12.42 -2.57
C ALA A 216 13.42 13.78 -3.31
N VAL A 217 13.88 14.81 -2.60
CA VAL A 217 14.04 16.17 -3.13
C VAL A 217 15.43 16.71 -2.76
N PRO A 218 16.09 17.47 -3.66
CA PRO A 218 17.36 18.09 -3.32
C PRO A 218 17.17 19.24 -2.33
N ALA A 219 18.21 19.53 -1.56
CA ALA A 219 18.24 20.72 -0.71
C ALA A 219 18.20 22.00 -1.57
N THR A 220 17.64 23.07 -1.01
CA THR A 220 17.77 24.43 -1.55
C THR A 220 18.71 25.24 -0.68
N GLU A 221 18.96 26.51 -1.04
CA GLU A 221 19.75 27.42 -0.20
C GLU A 221 19.07 27.69 1.16
N SER A 222 17.75 27.58 1.24
CA SER A 222 16.94 27.94 2.42
C SER A 222 16.32 26.76 3.16
N GLU A 223 16.11 25.62 2.51
CA GLU A 223 15.43 24.45 3.08
C GLU A 223 16.24 23.17 2.86
N SER A 224 16.33 22.35 3.92
CA SER A 224 16.82 20.98 3.83
C SER A 224 15.77 20.06 3.15
N PRO A 225 16.19 18.89 2.61
CA PRO A 225 15.26 17.94 1.98
C PRO A 225 14.07 17.57 2.87
N SER A 226 14.34 17.28 4.15
CA SER A 226 13.31 16.93 5.12
C SER A 226 12.31 18.06 5.35
N GLN A 227 12.76 19.32 5.41
CA GLN A 227 11.87 20.48 5.54
C GLN A 227 10.95 20.64 4.32
N ILE A 228 11.49 20.45 3.11
CA ILE A 228 10.72 20.52 1.86
C ILE A 228 9.67 19.41 1.84
N GLN A 229 10.06 18.16 2.12
CA GLN A 229 9.16 17.01 2.12
C GLN A 229 8.04 17.15 3.15
N HIS A 230 8.37 17.64 4.35
CA HIS A 230 7.40 17.89 5.42
C HIS A 230 6.40 18.99 5.03
N ARG A 231 6.90 20.07 4.43
CA ARG A 231 6.05 21.15 3.91
C ARG A 231 5.12 20.64 2.81
N LEU A 232 5.62 19.87 1.84
CA LEU A 232 4.80 19.27 0.77
C LEU A 232 3.72 18.33 1.34
N ALA A 233 4.05 17.56 2.37
CA ALA A 233 3.07 16.71 3.05
C ALA A 233 1.96 17.53 3.73
N ARG A 234 2.32 18.62 4.42
CA ARG A 234 1.33 19.56 5.00
C ARG A 234 0.45 20.21 3.95
N GLU A 235 1.07 20.72 2.87
CA GLU A 235 0.34 21.33 1.75
C GLU A 235 -0.67 20.36 1.15
N LEU A 236 -0.32 19.08 0.96
CA LEU A 236 -1.27 18.08 0.49
C LEU A 236 -2.41 17.87 1.50
N TYR A 237 -2.08 17.70 2.79
CA TYR A 237 -3.07 17.49 3.86
C TYR A 237 -3.98 18.68 4.15
N ASP A 238 -3.64 19.89 3.70
CA ASP A 238 -4.53 21.05 3.77
C ASP A 238 -5.53 21.08 2.60
N VAL A 239 -5.27 20.32 1.53
CA VAL A 239 -6.14 20.20 0.37
C VAL A 239 -7.07 19.00 0.48
N VAL A 240 -6.52 17.84 0.85
CA VAL A 240 -7.27 16.57 0.89
C VAL A 240 -8.03 16.43 2.20
N ASP A 241 -9.24 15.90 2.08
CA ASP A 241 -10.06 15.54 3.24
C ASP A 241 -9.63 14.14 3.70
N GLU A 242 -9.20 13.99 4.95
CA GLU A 242 -9.07 12.66 5.55
C GLU A 242 -10.43 12.18 6.02
N TRP A 243 -10.70 10.87 5.89
CA TRP A 243 -11.90 10.24 6.40
C TRP A 243 -11.52 8.99 7.19
N THR A 244 -12.36 8.61 8.14
CA THR A 244 -12.24 7.35 8.87
C THR A 244 -13.51 6.53 8.70
N ASN A 245 -13.43 5.23 8.95
CA ASN A 245 -14.63 4.41 9.07
C ASN A 245 -15.41 4.72 10.37
N GLU A 246 -14.90 5.56 11.28
CA GLU A 246 -15.63 6.00 12.47
C GLU A 246 -16.69 7.05 12.13
N ASP A 247 -16.50 7.80 11.03
CA ASP A 247 -17.51 8.68 10.42
C ASP A 247 -18.72 7.91 9.82
N MET A 248 -18.75 6.59 9.97
CA MET A 248 -19.78 5.66 9.49
C MET A 248 -20.66 5.10 10.61
N MET A 249 -20.56 5.65 11.83
CA MET A 249 -21.40 5.28 12.99
C MET A 249 -22.62 6.19 13.21
N ASP A 250 -22.96 7.05 12.24
CA ASP A 250 -24.22 7.82 12.21
C ASP A 250 -25.13 7.39 11.04
#